data_AF-A0ABD2GTZ7-F1
#
_entry.id   AF-A0ABD2GTZ7-F1
#
_cell.length_a   1.000
_cell.length_b   1.000
_cell.length_c   1.000
_cell.angle_alpha   90.00
_cell.angle_beta   90.00
_cell.angle_gamma   90.00
#
_symmetry.space_group_name_H-M   'P 1'
#
loop_
_entity.id
_entity.type
_entity.pdbx_description
1 polymer ?
#
loop_
_entity_poly.entity_id
_entity_poly.type
_entity_poly.pdbx_seq_one_letter_code
_entity_poly.pdbx_strand_id
1 'polypeptide(L)'
;MLRGGLFLVSVSLCLVCLTAAPARNCSRDLQKNVRTFLTKAKELKSLECELYTPTVDQYKNCSQSTMNCLINEMNVLFLEWEAADLSNISVLKREMFSKLDSFGEMIPERDCPKCESHEVENAETFLEGLQSIFQFMCS
;
A
#
# COMPACT_ATOMS: atom_id res chain seq x y z
N MET A 1 -65.89 -31.16 -18.37
CA MET A 1 -65.52 -29.77 -18.02
C MET A 1 -64.91 -29.75 -16.62
N LEU A 2 -63.81 -29.00 -16.44
CA LEU A 2 -63.10 -28.65 -15.19
C LEU A 2 -62.29 -29.80 -14.56
N ARG A 3 -61.04 -29.65 -14.08
CA ARG A 3 -60.15 -28.51 -13.84
C ARG A 3 -58.78 -29.09 -13.46
N GLY A 4 -57.67 -28.42 -13.78
CA GLY A 4 -56.38 -28.73 -13.14
C GLY A 4 -55.13 -28.49 -13.98
N GLY A 5 -55.01 -27.33 -14.63
CA GLY A 5 -53.75 -26.93 -15.23
C GLY A 5 -52.82 -26.39 -14.13
N LEU A 6 -51.70 -27.08 -13.87
CA LEU A 6 -50.61 -26.57 -13.04
C LEU A 6 -49.97 -25.37 -13.74
N PHE A 7 -50.01 -24.20 -13.09
CA PHE A 7 -49.22 -23.04 -13.46
C PHE A 7 -47.79 -23.24 -12.95
N LEU A 8 -46.85 -23.52 -13.85
CA LEU A 8 -45.42 -23.40 -13.56
C LEU A 8 -44.91 -22.08 -14.15
N VAL A 9 -45.08 -21.00 -13.40
CA VAL A 9 -44.40 -19.73 -13.68
C VAL A 9 -42.97 -19.88 -13.19
N SER A 10 -42.08 -20.30 -14.09
CA SER A 10 -40.63 -20.29 -13.86
C SER A 10 -40.14 -18.84 -13.87
N VAL A 11 -40.16 -18.19 -12.71
CA VAL A 11 -39.46 -16.91 -12.52
C VAL A 11 -37.97 -17.21 -12.48
N SER A 12 -37.32 -17.11 -13.64
CA SER A 12 -35.86 -17.15 -13.74
C SER A 12 -35.31 -15.90 -13.07
N LEU A 13 -35.06 -15.97 -11.76
CA LEU A 13 -34.33 -14.97 -11.00
C LEU A 13 -32.93 -14.83 -11.62
N CYS A 14 -32.77 -13.72 -12.33
CA CYS A 14 -31.54 -13.26 -12.95
C CYS A 14 -30.43 -13.19 -11.89
N LEU A 15 -29.58 -14.21 -11.82
CA LEU A 15 -28.30 -14.15 -11.11
C LEU A 15 -27.39 -13.23 -11.92
N VAL A 16 -27.51 -11.92 -11.70
CA VAL A 16 -26.46 -10.97 -12.05
C VAL A 16 -25.32 -11.23 -11.07
N CYS A 17 -24.42 -12.15 -11.44
CA CYS A 17 -23.12 -12.27 -10.82
C CYS A 17 -22.34 -10.97 -11.15
N LEU A 18 -22.59 -9.92 -10.37
CA LEU A 18 -21.65 -8.82 -10.19
C LEU A 18 -20.41 -9.43 -9.55
N THR A 19 -19.50 -9.95 -10.36
CA THR A 19 -18.10 -10.09 -9.98
C THR A 19 -17.58 -8.67 -9.80
N ALA A 20 -17.82 -8.09 -8.63
CA ALA A 20 -17.05 -6.95 -8.18
C ALA A 20 -15.60 -7.46 -8.14
N ALA A 21 -14.81 -7.10 -9.15
CA ALA A 21 -13.38 -7.25 -9.06
C ALA A 21 -12.95 -6.58 -7.75
N PRO A 22 -12.07 -7.20 -6.94
CA PRO A 22 -11.58 -6.55 -5.74
C PRO A 22 -11.05 -5.19 -6.16
N ALA A 23 -11.62 -4.13 -5.58
CA ALA A 23 -11.17 -2.78 -5.85
C ALA A 23 -9.69 -2.76 -5.46
N ARG A 24 -8.80 -2.61 -6.44
CA ARG A 24 -7.39 -2.33 -6.15
C ARG A 24 -7.40 -1.07 -5.29
N ASN A 25 -6.94 -1.17 -4.03
CA ASN A 25 -6.98 -0.11 -3.00
C ASN A 25 -6.06 1.08 -3.33
N CYS A 26 -6.10 1.54 -4.57
CA CYS A 26 -5.20 2.50 -5.14
C CYS A 26 -5.78 3.90 -5.06
N SER A 27 -5.52 4.54 -3.93
CA SER A 27 -5.89 5.93 -3.73
C SER A 27 -4.90 6.85 -4.44
N ARG A 28 -5.42 7.75 -5.30
CA ARG A 28 -4.62 8.84 -5.89
C ARG A 28 -3.93 9.70 -4.83
N ASP A 29 -4.52 9.81 -3.65
CA ASP A 29 -3.94 10.57 -2.54
C ASP A 29 -2.67 9.90 -2.01
N LEU A 30 -2.58 8.57 -2.04
CA LEU A 30 -1.40 7.85 -1.59
C LEU A 30 -0.17 8.24 -2.43
N GLN A 31 -0.34 8.21 -3.77
CA GLN A 31 0.72 8.64 -4.68
C GLN A 31 1.05 10.12 -4.53
N LYS A 32 0.04 10.98 -4.30
CA LYS A 32 0.25 12.40 -4.04
C LYS A 32 1.03 12.63 -2.74
N ASN A 33 0.75 11.85 -1.69
CA ASN A 33 1.43 11.94 -0.41
C ASN A 33 2.89 11.52 -0.54
N VAL A 34 3.20 10.41 -1.23
CA VAL A 34 4.59 10.01 -1.50
C VAL A 34 5.35 11.10 -2.28
N ARG A 35 4.74 11.70 -3.31
CA ARG A 35 5.37 12.82 -4.04
C ARG A 35 5.63 14.02 -3.14
N THR A 36 4.72 14.30 -2.21
CA THR A 36 4.90 15.38 -1.22
C THR A 36 6.07 15.07 -0.30
N PHE A 37 6.20 13.81 0.13
CA PHE A 37 7.35 13.36 0.93
C PHE A 37 8.66 13.40 0.16
N LEU A 38 8.67 13.07 -1.15
CA LEU A 38 9.87 13.21 -1.99
C LEU A 38 10.38 14.66 -2.04
N THR A 39 9.48 15.63 -2.19
CA THR A 39 9.86 17.05 -2.13
C THR A 39 10.49 17.39 -0.79
N LYS A 40 9.87 16.94 0.32
CA LYS A 40 10.39 17.16 1.67
C LYS A 40 11.74 16.48 1.91
N ALA A 41 11.91 15.22 1.49
CA ALA A 41 13.17 14.50 1.62
C ALA A 41 14.33 15.24 0.92
N LYS A 42 14.05 15.85 -0.24
CA LYS A 42 15.04 16.68 -0.95
C LYS A 42 15.38 17.98 -0.19
N GLU A 43 14.42 18.57 0.53
CA GLU A 43 14.65 19.72 1.42
C GLU A 43 15.45 19.31 2.67
N LEU A 44 15.27 18.07 3.12
CA LEU A 44 15.83 17.53 4.36
C LEU A 44 17.07 16.64 4.13
N LYS A 45 17.78 16.80 3.01
CA LYS A 45 18.97 15.99 2.65
C LYS A 45 20.06 15.96 3.72
N SER A 46 20.06 16.89 4.68
CA SER A 46 21.00 16.91 5.81
C SER A 46 20.69 15.85 6.87
N LEU A 47 19.48 15.28 6.89
CA LEU A 47 19.15 14.12 7.70
C LEU A 47 19.61 12.89 6.90
N GLU A 48 20.78 12.37 7.26
CA GLU A 48 21.37 11.15 6.69
C GLU A 48 20.56 9.92 7.15
N CYS A 49 19.27 9.86 6.78
CA CYS A 49 18.37 8.75 7.09
C CYS A 49 18.84 7.49 6.38
N GLU A 50 18.84 6.36 7.09
CA GLU A 50 19.20 5.04 6.57
C GLU A 50 17.99 4.12 6.73
N LEU A 51 17.38 3.72 5.61
CA LEU A 51 16.11 3.00 5.59
C LEU A 51 16.22 1.72 4.76
N TYR A 52 15.69 0.62 5.29
CA TYR A 52 15.59 -0.62 4.55
C TYR A 52 14.63 -0.45 3.37
N THR A 53 15.11 -0.71 2.15
CA THR A 53 14.40 -0.36 0.91
C THR A 53 14.09 -1.59 0.06
N PRO A 54 12.89 -2.16 0.20
CA PRO A 54 12.44 -3.24 -0.66
C PRO A 54 12.23 -2.80 -2.12
N THR A 55 12.44 -3.73 -3.05
CA THR A 55 12.18 -3.53 -4.49
C THR A 55 10.81 -4.03 -4.91
N VAL A 56 10.37 -3.63 -6.12
CA VAL A 56 9.13 -4.13 -6.73
C VAL A 56 9.15 -5.66 -6.90
N ASP A 57 10.30 -6.25 -7.22
CA ASP A 57 10.39 -7.71 -7.38
C ASP A 57 10.30 -8.45 -6.04
N GLN A 58 10.82 -7.87 -4.96
CA GLN A 58 10.61 -8.38 -3.60
C GLN A 58 9.14 -8.26 -3.20
N TYR A 59 8.46 -7.15 -3.53
CA TYR A 59 7.01 -7.01 -3.32
C TYR A 59 6.19 -8.07 -4.07
N LYS A 60 6.53 -8.39 -5.33
CA LYS A 60 5.80 -9.43 -6.10
C LYS A 60 5.86 -10.80 -5.44
N ASN A 61 6.98 -11.13 -4.80
CA ASN A 61 7.20 -12.43 -4.18
C ASN A 61 6.73 -12.47 -2.72
N CYS A 62 6.82 -11.33 -2.03
CA CYS A 62 6.63 -11.18 -0.59
C CYS A 62 5.88 -9.89 -0.26
N SER A 63 4.69 -9.73 -0.84
CA SER A 63 3.85 -8.54 -0.75
C SER A 63 3.57 -8.05 0.68
N GLN A 64 3.16 -8.93 1.58
CA GLN A 64 2.83 -8.63 2.97
C GLN A 64 4.08 -8.31 3.78
N SER A 65 5.12 -9.14 3.72
CA SER A 65 6.39 -8.85 4.41
C SER A 65 6.98 -7.51 3.94
N THR A 66 6.97 -7.27 2.63
CA THR A 66 7.45 -6.03 2.01
C THR A 66 6.63 -4.82 2.47
N MET A 67 5.29 -4.91 2.47
CA MET A 67 4.45 -3.80 2.93
C MET A 67 4.65 -3.50 4.41
N ASN A 68 4.79 -4.51 5.26
CA ASN A 68 5.10 -4.32 6.67
C ASN A 68 6.45 -3.63 6.86
N CYS A 69 7.46 -4.03 6.09
CA CYS A 69 8.77 -3.36 6.10
C CYS A 69 8.63 -1.88 5.71
N LEU A 70 7.98 -1.57 4.58
CA LEU A 70 7.75 -0.19 4.15
C LEU A 70 7.00 0.64 5.19
N ILE A 71 6.01 0.07 5.88
CA ILE A 71 5.27 0.73 6.96
C ILE A 71 6.19 1.06 8.13
N ASN A 72 7.02 0.10 8.56
CA ASN A 72 7.96 0.29 9.67
C ASN A 72 9.01 1.35 9.33
N GLU A 73 9.61 1.28 8.15
CA GLU A 73 10.65 2.23 7.71
C GLU A 73 10.07 3.63 7.47
N MET A 74 8.84 3.72 6.97
CA MET A 74 8.14 5.00 6.89
C MET A 74 7.92 5.61 8.29
N ASN A 75 7.64 4.79 9.31
CA ASN A 75 7.52 5.26 10.68
C ASN A 75 8.86 5.77 11.22
N VAL A 76 9.96 5.06 10.95
CA VAL A 76 11.33 5.50 11.28
C VAL A 76 11.61 6.87 10.65
N LEU A 77 11.39 7.01 9.34
CA LEU A 77 11.57 8.26 8.62
C LEU A 77 10.81 9.43 9.26
N PHE A 78 9.54 9.22 9.63
CA PHE A 78 8.76 10.28 10.28
C PHE A 78 9.26 10.62 11.68
N LEU A 79 9.71 9.64 12.47
CA LEU A 79 10.28 9.90 13.78
C LEU A 79 11.56 10.73 13.68
N GLU A 80 12.40 10.45 12.69
CA GLU A 80 13.62 11.22 12.43
C GLU A 80 13.32 12.66 12.00
N TRP A 81 12.32 12.85 11.12
CA TRP A 81 11.89 14.18 10.68
C TRP A 81 11.21 14.99 11.80
N GLU A 82 10.43 14.33 12.67
CA GLU A 82 9.82 14.94 13.86
C GLU A 82 10.91 15.35 14.88
N ALA A 83 11.89 14.48 15.13
CA ALA A 83 12.99 14.75 16.06
C ALA A 83 13.87 15.93 15.60
N ALA A 84 13.98 16.15 14.29
CA ALA A 84 14.71 17.28 13.74
C ALA A 84 13.95 18.62 13.84
N ASP A 85 12.67 18.61 14.25
CA ASP A 85 11.75 19.77 14.23
C ASP A 85 11.61 20.43 12.84
N LEU A 86 11.95 19.68 11.78
CA LEU A 86 12.05 20.22 10.43
C LEU A 86 10.75 20.12 9.65
N SER A 87 9.69 19.51 10.20
CA SER A 87 8.39 19.49 9.52
C SER A 87 7.19 19.22 10.41
N ASN A 88 6.09 19.94 10.11
CA ASN A 88 4.76 19.64 10.64
C ASN A 88 4.10 18.53 9.77
N ILE A 89 4.60 17.30 9.91
CA ILE A 89 4.22 16.11 9.11
C ILE A 89 3.09 15.28 9.73
N SER A 90 2.66 15.62 10.93
CA SER A 90 1.67 14.86 11.72
C SER A 90 0.37 14.55 10.96
N VAL A 91 -0.11 15.49 10.14
CA VAL A 91 -1.31 15.31 9.31
C VAL A 91 -1.05 14.31 8.17
N LEU A 92 0.05 14.48 7.44
CA LEU A 92 0.41 13.63 6.30
C LEU A 92 0.74 12.20 6.75
N LYS A 93 1.40 12.05 7.90
CA LYS A 93 1.70 10.78 8.57
C LYS A 93 0.41 9.99 8.82
N ARG A 94 -0.59 10.64 9.43
CA ARG A 94 -1.88 10.02 9.74
C ARG A 94 -2.61 9.53 8.49
N GLU A 95 -2.67 10.38 7.47
CA GLU A 95 -3.31 10.02 6.19
C GLU A 95 -2.60 8.84 5.51
N MET A 96 -1.26 8.83 5.53
CA MET A 96 -0.46 7.76 4.95
C MET A 96 -0.70 6.42 5.65
N PHE A 97 -0.60 6.36 6.98
CA PHE A 97 -0.82 5.12 7.73
C PHE A 97 -2.24 4.58 7.60
N SER A 98 -3.25 5.46 7.62
CA SER A 98 -4.66 5.03 7.43
C SER A 98 -4.91 4.30 6.10
N LYS A 99 -4.12 4.63 5.06
CA LYS A 99 -4.20 3.98 3.76
C LYS A 99 -3.30 2.76 3.69
N LEU A 100 -2.12 2.81 4.31
CA LEU A 100 -1.20 1.67 4.37
C LEU A 100 -1.79 0.45 5.07
N ASP A 101 -2.53 0.66 6.15
CA ASP A 101 -3.23 -0.40 6.90
C ASP A 101 -4.26 -1.16 6.03
N SER A 102 -4.76 -0.52 4.96
CA SER A 102 -5.74 -1.12 4.06
C SER A 102 -5.16 -2.09 3.01
N PHE A 103 -3.83 -2.20 2.91
CA PHE A 103 -3.16 -3.08 1.94
C PHE A 103 -2.85 -4.49 2.47
N GLY A 104 -3.35 -4.84 3.65
CA GLY A 104 -3.09 -6.13 4.30
C GLY A 104 -3.93 -7.32 3.79
N GLU A 105 -4.05 -7.54 2.47
CA GLU A 105 -4.60 -8.82 1.99
C GLU A 105 -3.52 -9.92 1.96
N MET A 106 -3.87 -11.06 2.56
CA MET A 106 -2.99 -12.15 2.96
C MET A 106 -2.75 -13.13 1.82
N ILE A 107 -1.68 -12.95 1.05
CA ILE A 107 -1.11 -14.06 0.30
C ILE A 107 -0.30 -14.89 1.29
N PRO A 108 -0.50 -16.22 1.38
CA PRO A 108 0.33 -17.06 2.23
C PRO A 108 1.77 -17.06 1.70
N GLU A 109 2.61 -16.29 2.37
CA GLU A 109 4.03 -16.14 2.10
C GLU A 109 4.83 -17.28 2.76
N ARG A 110 5.76 -17.85 2.00
CA ARG A 110 6.75 -18.80 2.51
C ARG A 110 8.13 -18.25 2.21
N ASP A 111 9.02 -18.33 3.20
CA ASP A 111 10.43 -17.96 3.11
C ASP A 111 10.70 -16.51 2.67
N CYS A 112 9.88 -15.57 3.14
CA CYS A 112 10.10 -14.14 2.87
C CYS A 112 11.22 -13.54 3.72
N PRO A 113 12.07 -12.67 3.14
CA PRO A 113 13.14 -12.01 3.88
C PRO A 113 12.56 -11.11 4.97
N LYS A 114 13.35 -10.93 6.03
CA LYS A 114 13.08 -9.92 7.06
C LYS A 114 13.38 -8.52 6.51
N CYS A 115 12.81 -7.50 7.11
CA CYS A 115 13.00 -6.12 6.68
C CYS A 115 14.48 -5.73 6.67
N GLU A 116 15.22 -6.14 7.70
CA GLU A 116 16.66 -5.87 7.86
C GLU A 116 17.56 -6.61 6.87
N SER A 117 16.98 -7.43 5.99
CA SER A 117 17.69 -8.12 4.90
C SER A 117 17.60 -7.37 3.56
N HIS A 118 16.85 -6.27 3.50
CA HIS A 118 16.84 -5.39 2.33
C HIS A 118 18.06 -4.45 2.35
N GLU A 119 18.36 -3.85 1.20
CA GLU A 119 19.42 -2.84 1.10
C GLU A 119 19.05 -1.60 1.91
N VAL A 120 20.06 -1.00 2.55
CA VAL A 120 19.91 0.25 3.30
C VAL A 120 20.15 1.41 2.34
N GLU A 121 19.19 2.31 2.24
CA GLU A 121 19.22 3.43 1.31
C GLU A 121 18.82 4.74 2.02
N ASN A 122 19.10 5.86 1.36
CA ASN A 122 18.68 7.17 1.85
C ASN A 122 17.17 7.41 1.68
N ALA A 123 16.63 8.43 2.36
CA ALA A 123 15.21 8.78 2.32
C ALA A 123 14.65 9.05 0.91
N GLU A 124 15.44 9.65 0.00
CA GLU A 124 15.02 9.92 -1.37
C GLU A 124 14.84 8.60 -2.14
N THR A 125 15.86 7.74 -2.13
CA THR A 125 15.82 6.42 -2.79
C THR A 125 14.71 5.54 -2.20
N PHE A 126 14.54 5.51 -0.88
CA PHE A 126 13.47 4.78 -0.21
C PHE A 126 12.08 5.21 -0.71
N LEU A 127 11.82 6.53 -0.77
CA LEU A 127 10.53 7.06 -1.21
C LEU A 127 10.27 6.82 -2.71
N GLU A 128 11.31 6.81 -3.55
CA GLU A 128 11.21 6.43 -4.96
C GLU A 128 10.86 4.93 -5.12
N GLY A 129 11.47 4.07 -4.29
CA GLY A 129 11.13 2.65 -4.20
C GLY A 129 9.67 2.43 -3.80
N LEU A 130 9.21 3.12 -2.75
CA LEU A 130 7.81 3.09 -2.33
C LEU A 130 6.85 3.56 -3.43
N GLN A 131 7.19 4.66 -4.12
CA GLN A 131 6.39 5.15 -5.24
C GLN A 131 6.27 4.10 -6.34
N SER A 132 7.35 3.38 -6.64
CA SER A 132 7.39 2.34 -7.65
C SER A 132 6.49 1.14 -7.28
N ILE A 133 6.52 0.73 -6.00
CA ILE A 133 5.65 -0.33 -5.49
C ILE A 133 4.18 0.10 -5.56
N PHE A 134 3.84 1.32 -5.14
CA PHE A 134 2.48 1.83 -5.28
C PHE A 134 2.04 1.95 -6.73
N GLN A 135 2.91 2.36 -7.65
CA GLN A 135 2.58 2.35 -9.07
C GLN A 135 2.28 0.94 -9.55
N PHE A 136 3.10 -0.05 -9.19
CA PHE A 136 2.88 -1.45 -9.55
C PHE A 136 1.52 -1.97 -9.04
N MET A 137 1.18 -1.71 -7.78
CA MET A 137 -0.11 -2.10 -7.20
C MET A 137 -1.31 -1.47 -7.90
N CYS A 138 -1.11 -0.27 -8.47
CA CYS A 138 -2.14 0.56 -9.09
C CYS A 138 -2.20 0.49 -10.61
N SER A 139 -1.32 -0.31 -11.23
CA SER A 139 -1.24 -0.55 -12.67
C SER A 139 -2.09 -1.76 -13.05
#